data_AF-A0A969KH33-F1
#
_entry.id   AF-A0A969KH33-F1
#
_cell.length_a   1.000
_cell.length_b   1.000
_cell.length_c   1.000
_cell.angle_alpha   90.00
_cell.angle_beta   90.00
_cell.angle_gamma   90.00
#
_symmetry.space_group_name_H-M   'P 1'
#
loop_
_entity.id
_entity.type
_entity.pdbx_description
1 polymer ?
#
loop_
_entity_poly.entity_id
_entity_poly.type
_entity_poly.pdbx_seq_one_letter_code
_entity_poly.pdbx_strand_id
1 'polypeptide(L)'
;MTSKQVLNSTHLKILKQIEWALLLLVLTYDANAWWHVQVIDTIEQDFVVPFEEYKALGRLINYAIILIFMIIYREKIVYASTRNKLLLISMAIVFCSFIWSVDPTNTIEGFQSLIRTTVLGAIIAARFSIKEQVRLFAWSFGILAIASWIFCLFIPNQGIQLSWKGIEGWRGVFFHKNQLGRFMVTGSGLFLLFALTTRKHKFWLWLLFILCFALVVLSNSKTALLSFFITLVIFPLKTFLVNKDYNLRMVIIHGSLLCTSFLAMILISFADPIFALIGKDATLTGRVPCGLC
;
A
#
# COMPACT_ATOMS: atom_id res chain seq x y z
N MET A 1 -25.08 -5.47 36.31
CA MET A 1 -24.96 -6.16 34.99
C MET A 1 -24.88 -7.65 35.26
N THR A 2 -25.79 -8.44 34.71
CA THR A 2 -25.83 -9.90 34.94
C THR A 2 -24.67 -10.60 34.23
N SER A 3 -24.17 -11.72 34.77
CA SER A 3 -22.99 -12.44 34.24
C SER A 3 -23.09 -12.77 32.73
N LYS A 4 -24.30 -13.05 32.23
CA LYS A 4 -24.59 -13.28 30.80
C LYS A 4 -24.37 -12.04 29.91
N GLN A 5 -24.69 -10.82 30.38
CA GLN A 5 -24.46 -9.59 29.62
C GLN A 5 -22.97 -9.25 29.50
N VAL A 6 -22.20 -9.51 30.57
CA VAL A 6 -20.74 -9.32 30.58
C VAL A 6 -20.06 -10.32 29.64
N LEU A 7 -20.48 -11.59 29.66
CA LEU A 7 -20.01 -12.64 28.74
C LEU A 7 -20.29 -12.28 27.26
N ASN A 8 -21.51 -11.86 26.95
CA ASN A 8 -21.87 -11.43 25.59
C ASN A 8 -21.05 -10.23 25.12
N SER A 9 -20.80 -9.25 26.00
CA SER A 9 -19.98 -8.08 25.65
C SER A 9 -18.51 -8.43 25.38
N THR A 10 -17.98 -9.44 26.09
CA THR A 10 -16.59 -9.88 25.96
C THR A 10 -16.42 -10.71 24.69
N HIS A 11 -17.34 -11.63 24.41
CA HIS A 11 -17.36 -12.43 23.19
C HIS A 11 -17.45 -11.55 21.93
N LEU A 12 -18.30 -10.52 21.93
CA LEU A 12 -18.42 -9.57 20.82
C LEU A 12 -17.13 -8.76 20.59
N LYS A 13 -16.37 -8.44 21.65
CA LYS A 13 -15.07 -7.77 21.53
C LYS A 13 -14.02 -8.68 20.91
N ILE A 14 -13.96 -9.94 21.35
CA ILE A 14 -13.02 -10.94 20.84
C ILE A 14 -13.27 -11.21 19.36
N LEU A 15 -14.53 -11.44 18.97
CA LEU A 15 -14.91 -11.62 17.57
C LEU A 15 -14.46 -10.44 16.70
N LYS A 16 -14.67 -9.20 17.19
CA LYS A 16 -14.23 -8.01 16.47
C LYS A 16 -12.71 -7.94 16.33
N GLN A 17 -11.95 -8.34 17.35
CA GLN A 17 -10.49 -8.41 17.26
C GLN A 17 -10.02 -9.45 16.23
N ILE A 18 -10.69 -10.60 16.18
CA ILE A 18 -10.41 -11.63 15.17
C ILE A 18 -10.72 -11.10 13.76
N GLU A 19 -11.87 -10.44 13.56
CA GLU A 19 -12.22 -9.81 12.28
C GLU A 19 -11.13 -8.81 11.84
N TRP A 20 -10.63 -7.99 12.77
CA TRP A 20 -9.54 -7.05 12.50
C TRP A 20 -8.26 -7.75 12.08
N ALA A 21 -7.84 -8.80 12.80
CA ALA A 21 -6.62 -9.52 12.48
C ALA A 21 -6.70 -10.19 11.09
N LEU A 22 -7.84 -10.83 10.78
CA LEU A 22 -8.07 -11.45 9.48
C LEU A 22 -8.05 -10.41 8.34
N LEU A 23 -8.66 -9.25 8.52
CA LEU A 23 -8.66 -8.20 7.51
C LEU A 23 -7.28 -7.55 7.34
N LEU A 24 -6.49 -7.42 8.40
CA LEU A 24 -5.10 -6.98 8.29
C LEU A 24 -4.27 -7.98 7.47
N LEU A 25 -4.45 -9.28 7.71
CA LEU A 25 -3.81 -10.33 6.91
C LEU A 25 -4.22 -10.22 5.44
N VAL A 26 -5.52 -10.09 5.17
CA VAL A 26 -6.03 -9.97 3.80
C VAL A 26 -5.50 -8.72 3.10
N LEU A 27 -5.50 -7.56 3.78
CA LEU A 27 -5.00 -6.30 3.23
C LEU A 27 -3.50 -6.32 2.94
N THR A 28 -2.70 -6.91 3.83
CA THR A 28 -1.26 -6.99 3.61
C THR A 28 -0.91 -7.99 2.51
N TYR A 29 -1.68 -9.07 2.39
CA TYR A 29 -1.58 -9.97 1.23
C TYR A 29 -1.98 -9.24 -0.06
N ASP A 30 -3.16 -8.61 -0.15
CA ASP A 30 -3.57 -7.88 -1.37
C ASP A 30 -2.66 -6.69 -1.72
N ALA A 31 -1.86 -6.21 -0.78
CA ALA A 31 -0.82 -5.21 -1.02
C ALA A 31 0.40 -5.74 -1.78
N ASN A 32 0.43 -7.03 -2.12
CA ASN A 32 1.59 -7.71 -2.66
C ASN A 32 2.81 -7.78 -1.75
N ALA A 33 2.56 -7.85 -0.44
CA ALA A 33 3.60 -8.07 0.55
C ALA A 33 3.73 -9.56 0.91
N TRP A 34 4.92 -9.94 1.39
CA TRP A 34 5.24 -11.22 2.01
C TRP A 34 5.60 -12.38 1.08
N TRP A 35 4.88 -12.63 -0.01
CA TRP A 35 5.14 -13.86 -0.79
C TRP A 35 6.44 -13.86 -1.58
N HIS A 36 7.11 -12.72 -1.76
CA HIS A 36 8.42 -12.68 -2.42
C HIS A 36 9.59 -12.81 -1.44
N VAL A 37 9.27 -12.88 -0.14
CA VAL A 37 10.24 -13.18 0.90
C VAL A 37 10.58 -14.65 0.78
N GLN A 38 11.74 -14.96 0.21
CA GLN A 38 12.24 -16.32 0.22
C GLN A 38 12.80 -16.53 1.62
N VAL A 39 12.27 -17.49 2.38
CA VAL A 39 12.98 -17.96 3.57
C VAL A 39 14.27 -18.57 3.03
N ILE A 40 15.41 -17.94 3.36
CA ILE A 40 16.71 -18.47 2.98
C ILE A 40 16.90 -19.73 3.83
N ASP A 41 16.62 -20.90 3.26
CA ASP A 41 17.17 -22.14 3.79
C ASP A 41 18.66 -22.10 3.52
N THR A 42 19.41 -21.75 4.57
CA THR A 42 20.86 -21.79 4.58
C THR A 42 21.39 -23.17 4.99
N ILE A 43 20.53 -24.18 5.12
CA ILE A 43 20.93 -25.53 5.54
C ILE A 43 20.09 -26.55 4.76
N GLU A 44 20.79 -27.31 3.91
CA GLU A 44 20.37 -28.52 3.18
C GLU A 44 19.42 -28.39 1.98
N GLN A 45 19.90 -28.94 0.87
CA GLN A 45 19.38 -28.83 -0.48
C GLN A 45 18.27 -29.86 -0.79
N ASP A 46 17.70 -30.52 0.24
CA ASP A 46 16.93 -31.77 0.07
C ASP A 46 15.43 -31.67 0.38
N PHE A 47 14.89 -30.49 0.74
CA PHE A 47 13.44 -30.31 0.92
C PHE A 47 12.93 -29.02 0.28
N VAL A 48 13.10 -28.92 -1.04
CA VAL A 48 12.55 -27.81 -1.83
C VAL A 48 11.04 -28.04 -2.04
N VAL A 49 10.22 -27.59 -1.09
CA VAL A 49 8.80 -27.36 -1.39
C VAL A 49 8.74 -26.22 -2.42
N PRO A 50 8.17 -26.41 -3.62
CA PRO A 50 8.15 -25.39 -4.66
C PRO A 50 7.50 -24.09 -4.15
N PHE A 51 8.19 -22.96 -4.32
CA PHE A 51 7.72 -21.60 -3.97
C PHE A 51 6.27 -21.30 -4.40
N GLU A 52 5.83 -21.88 -5.53
CA GLU A 52 4.47 -21.73 -6.04
C GLU A 52 3.41 -22.33 -5.11
N GLU A 53 3.74 -23.34 -4.30
CA GLU A 53 2.81 -23.97 -3.35
C GLU A 53 2.48 -23.05 -2.17
N TYR A 54 3.46 -22.36 -1.60
CA TYR A 54 3.23 -21.38 -0.51
C TYR A 54 2.38 -20.20 -0.99
N LYS A 55 2.65 -19.73 -2.20
CA LYS A 55 1.86 -18.66 -2.85
C LYS A 55 0.44 -19.12 -3.13
N ALA A 56 0.25 -20.36 -3.58
CA ALA A 56 -1.07 -20.94 -3.77
C ALA A 56 -1.83 -21.08 -2.44
N LEU A 57 -1.18 -21.57 -1.39
CA LEU A 57 -1.78 -21.71 -0.06
C LEU A 57 -2.22 -20.37 0.51
N GLY A 58 -1.35 -19.35 0.46
CA GLY A 58 -1.70 -17.99 0.90
C GLY A 58 -2.88 -17.41 0.13
N ARG A 59 -2.94 -17.66 -1.18
CA ARG A 59 -4.07 -17.26 -2.04
C ARG A 59 -5.37 -17.95 -1.62
N LEU A 60 -5.33 -19.26 -1.35
CA LEU A 60 -6.48 -20.03 -0.91
C LEU A 60 -7.00 -19.56 0.45
N ILE A 61 -6.10 -19.32 1.41
CA ILE A 61 -6.46 -18.78 2.73
C ILE A 61 -7.13 -17.41 2.58
N ASN A 62 -6.56 -16.53 1.76
CA ASN A 62 -7.12 -15.20 1.52
C ASN A 62 -8.53 -15.29 0.89
N TYR A 63 -8.70 -16.14 -0.12
CA TYR A 63 -10.02 -16.38 -0.74
C TYR A 63 -11.02 -16.98 0.24
N ALA A 64 -10.61 -17.93 1.09
CA ALA A 64 -11.48 -18.51 2.09
C ALA A 64 -11.97 -17.46 3.10
N ILE A 65 -11.06 -16.59 3.57
CA ILE A 65 -11.43 -15.49 4.47
C ILE A 65 -12.44 -14.58 3.78
N ILE A 66 -12.14 -14.07 2.58
CA ILE A 66 -13.05 -13.16 1.86
C ILE A 66 -14.42 -13.82 1.61
N LEU A 67 -14.45 -15.10 1.26
CA LEU A 67 -15.69 -15.85 1.06
C LEU A 67 -16.52 -15.95 2.34
N ILE A 68 -15.89 -16.27 3.48
CA ILE A 68 -16.56 -16.31 4.79
C ILE A 68 -17.19 -14.95 5.10
N PHE A 69 -16.42 -13.86 4.94
CA PHE A 69 -16.94 -12.50 5.14
C PHE A 69 -18.07 -12.15 4.16
N MET A 70 -17.97 -12.59 2.91
CA MET A 70 -19.00 -12.38 1.90
C MET A 70 -20.32 -13.06 2.28
N ILE A 71 -20.26 -14.29 2.82
CA ILE A 71 -21.45 -15.03 3.28
C ILE A 71 -22.07 -14.34 4.51
N ILE A 72 -21.25 -13.93 5.47
CA ILE A 72 -21.70 -13.29 6.71
C ILE A 72 -22.36 -11.93 6.43
N TYR A 73 -21.81 -11.14 5.49
CA TYR A 73 -22.27 -9.77 5.22
C TYR A 73 -23.01 -9.60 3.88
N ARG A 74 -23.49 -10.70 3.28
CA ARG A 74 -24.06 -10.76 1.92
C ARG A 74 -25.06 -9.65 1.59
N GLU A 75 -26.03 -9.40 2.48
CA GLU A 75 -27.12 -8.43 2.24
C GLU A 75 -26.59 -7.01 2.17
N LYS A 76 -25.64 -6.67 3.06
CA LYS A 76 -25.02 -5.35 3.09
C LYS A 76 -24.09 -5.12 1.90
N ILE A 77 -23.36 -6.17 1.49
CA ILE A 77 -22.46 -6.11 0.33
C ILE A 77 -23.27 -5.93 -0.95
N VAL A 78 -24.32 -6.73 -1.17
CA VAL A 78 -25.19 -6.59 -2.35
C VAL A 78 -25.82 -5.20 -2.39
N TYR A 79 -26.33 -4.71 -1.25
CA TYR A 79 -26.88 -3.36 -1.17
C TYR A 79 -25.84 -2.27 -1.48
N ALA A 80 -24.62 -2.37 -0.93
CA ALA A 80 -23.55 -1.41 -1.17
C ALA A 80 -23.06 -1.42 -2.62
N SER A 81 -22.91 -2.60 -3.22
CA SER A 81 -22.37 -2.78 -4.57
C SER A 81 -23.38 -2.41 -5.67
N THR A 82 -24.68 -2.64 -5.46
CA THR A 82 -25.72 -2.34 -6.45
C THR A 82 -26.04 -0.85 -6.57
N ARG A 83 -25.67 -0.04 -5.57
CA ARG A 83 -25.96 1.40 -5.56
C ARG A 83 -25.03 2.20 -6.46
N ASN A 84 -23.79 1.75 -6.65
CA ASN A 84 -22.80 2.46 -7.45
C ASN A 84 -22.78 1.95 -8.89
N LYS A 85 -23.70 2.47 -9.71
CA LYS A 85 -23.82 2.09 -11.13
C LYS A 85 -22.52 2.31 -11.91
N LEU A 86 -21.75 3.35 -11.58
CA LEU A 86 -20.49 3.66 -12.27
C LEU A 86 -19.41 2.60 -11.96
N LEU A 87 -19.35 2.11 -10.72
CA LEU A 87 -18.48 1.00 -10.35
C LEU A 87 -18.85 -0.27 -11.13
N LEU A 88 -20.15 -0.60 -11.20
CA LEU A 88 -20.62 -1.77 -11.94
C LEU A 88 -20.30 -1.70 -13.44
N ILE A 89 -20.51 -0.54 -14.05
CA ILE A 89 -20.15 -0.31 -15.46
C ILE A 89 -18.64 -0.47 -15.66
N SER A 90 -17.83 0.07 -14.76
CA SER A 90 -16.37 -0.06 -14.82
C SER A 90 -15.93 -1.53 -14.72
N MET A 91 -16.53 -2.30 -13.80
CA MET A 91 -16.25 -3.73 -13.69
C MET A 91 -16.68 -4.50 -14.95
N ALA A 92 -17.82 -4.16 -15.55
CA ALA A 92 -18.28 -4.78 -16.80
C ALA A 92 -17.33 -4.48 -17.97
N ILE A 93 -16.81 -3.25 -18.07
CA ILE A 93 -15.83 -2.89 -19.09
C ILE A 93 -14.53 -3.69 -18.91
N VAL A 94 -14.01 -3.78 -17.68
CA VAL A 94 -12.80 -4.57 -17.40
C VAL A 94 -13.04 -6.04 -17.70
N PHE A 95 -14.22 -6.57 -17.39
CA PHE A 95 -14.58 -7.93 -17.78
C PHE A 95 -14.56 -8.09 -19.30
N CYS A 96 -15.29 -7.28 -20.07
CA CYS A 96 -15.32 -7.38 -21.52
C CYS A 96 -13.95 -7.17 -22.19
N SER A 97 -12.99 -6.57 -21.49
CA SER A 97 -11.64 -6.35 -22.03
C SER A 97 -10.85 -7.63 -22.34
N PHE A 98 -11.23 -8.79 -21.77
CA PHE A 98 -10.60 -10.06 -22.16
C PHE A 98 -10.86 -10.40 -23.63
N ILE A 99 -11.97 -9.93 -24.22
CA ILE A 99 -12.39 -10.27 -25.60
C ILE A 99 -11.40 -9.74 -26.63
N TRP A 100 -10.80 -8.57 -26.38
CA TRP A 100 -9.83 -7.93 -27.28
C TRP A 100 -8.40 -7.95 -26.73
N SER A 101 -8.14 -8.72 -25.68
CA SER A 101 -6.81 -8.80 -25.09
C SER A 101 -5.90 -9.74 -25.87
N VAL A 102 -4.65 -9.34 -26.04
CA VAL A 102 -3.58 -10.17 -26.61
C VAL A 102 -3.28 -11.37 -25.72
N ASP A 103 -3.48 -11.21 -24.40
CA ASP A 103 -3.33 -12.27 -23.40
C ASP A 103 -4.57 -12.34 -22.51
N PRO A 104 -5.58 -13.13 -22.92
CA PRO A 104 -6.83 -13.26 -22.17
C PRO A 104 -6.64 -13.85 -20.77
N THR A 105 -5.67 -14.76 -20.59
CA THR A 105 -5.43 -15.43 -19.30
C THR A 105 -5.00 -14.44 -18.24
N ASN A 106 -3.99 -13.62 -18.53
CA ASN A 106 -3.53 -12.57 -17.61
C ASN A 106 -4.61 -11.51 -17.36
N THR A 107 -5.45 -11.25 -18.35
CA THR A 107 -6.58 -10.30 -18.23
C THR A 107 -7.63 -10.82 -17.25
N ILE A 108 -7.96 -12.10 -17.30
CA ILE A 108 -8.91 -12.75 -16.37
C ILE A 108 -8.34 -12.77 -14.95
N GLU A 109 -7.05 -13.06 -14.75
CA GLU A 109 -6.42 -12.99 -13.42
C GLU A 109 -6.45 -11.57 -12.83
N GLY A 110 -6.25 -10.56 -13.67
CA GLY A 110 -6.41 -9.15 -13.31
C GLY A 110 -7.84 -8.83 -12.87
N PHE A 111 -8.84 -9.30 -13.62
CA PHE A 111 -10.25 -9.13 -13.28
C PHE A 111 -10.63 -9.83 -11.96
N GLN A 112 -10.12 -11.04 -11.71
CA GLN A 112 -10.32 -11.73 -10.42
C GLN A 112 -9.75 -10.91 -9.25
N SER A 113 -8.57 -10.31 -9.43
CA SER A 113 -7.96 -9.42 -8.44
C SER A 113 -8.78 -8.14 -8.23
N LEU A 114 -9.39 -7.61 -9.28
CA LEU A 114 -10.28 -6.45 -9.19
C LEU A 114 -11.58 -6.77 -8.43
N ILE A 115 -12.22 -7.92 -8.70
CA ILE A 115 -13.39 -8.37 -7.94
C ILE A 115 -13.02 -8.50 -6.46
N ARG A 116 -11.91 -9.17 -6.17
CA ARG A 116 -11.45 -9.42 -4.79
C ARG A 116 -11.29 -8.12 -4.00
N THR A 117 -10.55 -7.16 -4.56
CA THR A 117 -10.32 -5.85 -3.91
C THR A 117 -11.61 -5.03 -3.76
N THR A 118 -12.53 -5.14 -4.73
CA THR A 118 -13.84 -4.47 -4.67
C THR A 118 -14.73 -5.05 -3.57
N VAL A 119 -14.81 -6.38 -3.48
CA VAL A 119 -15.58 -7.08 -2.44
C VAL A 119 -14.99 -6.77 -1.05
N LEU A 120 -13.66 -6.78 -0.92
CA LEU A 120 -12.98 -6.39 0.32
C LEU A 120 -13.33 -4.97 0.74
N GLY A 121 -13.31 -4.02 -0.20
CA GLY A 121 -13.74 -2.64 0.04
C GLY A 121 -15.20 -2.56 0.51
N ALA A 122 -16.10 -3.31 -0.12
CA ALA A 122 -17.51 -3.37 0.26
C ALA A 122 -17.71 -3.99 1.65
N ILE A 123 -16.98 -5.05 2.00
CA ILE A 123 -16.99 -5.67 3.34
C ILE A 123 -16.56 -4.64 4.39
N ILE A 124 -15.43 -3.97 4.16
CA ILE A 124 -14.89 -2.96 5.08
C ILE A 124 -15.89 -1.80 5.26
N ALA A 125 -16.51 -1.34 4.17
CA ALA A 125 -17.51 -0.29 4.18
C ALA A 125 -18.81 -0.68 4.91
N ALA A 126 -19.27 -1.91 4.72
CA ALA A 126 -20.49 -2.43 5.34
C ALA A 126 -20.34 -2.71 6.85
N ARG A 127 -19.13 -3.04 7.29
CA ARG A 127 -18.85 -3.48 8.66
C ARG A 127 -18.34 -2.38 9.58
N PHE A 128 -17.43 -1.54 9.09
CA PHE A 128 -16.69 -0.60 9.93
C PHE A 128 -17.12 0.85 9.68
N SER A 129 -17.15 1.64 10.74
CA SER A 129 -17.30 3.09 10.64
C SER A 129 -16.09 3.72 9.95
N ILE A 130 -16.23 4.90 9.35
CA ILE A 130 -15.13 5.58 8.65
C ILE A 130 -13.87 5.72 9.54
N LYS A 131 -14.05 5.97 10.85
CA LYS A 131 -12.94 6.08 11.81
C LYS A 131 -12.19 4.75 11.97
N GLU A 132 -12.92 3.64 11.98
CA GLU A 132 -12.36 2.30 12.08
C GLU A 132 -11.66 1.88 10.78
N GLN A 133 -12.24 2.19 9.63
CA GLN A 133 -11.63 1.93 8.33
C GLN A 133 -10.26 2.61 8.22
N VAL A 134 -10.19 3.91 8.54
CA VAL A 134 -8.94 4.66 8.49
C VAL A 134 -7.93 4.10 9.51
N ARG A 135 -8.37 3.68 10.70
CA ARG A 135 -7.49 3.02 11.68
C ARG A 135 -6.98 1.67 11.18
N LEU A 136 -7.80 0.88 10.49
CA LEU A 136 -7.40 -0.39 9.88
C LEU A 136 -6.27 -0.17 8.87
N PHE A 137 -6.44 0.80 7.95
CA PHE A 137 -5.39 1.17 6.99
C PHE A 137 -4.13 1.70 7.67
N ALA A 138 -4.25 2.50 8.73
CA ALA A 138 -3.09 2.98 9.50
C ALA A 138 -2.29 1.82 10.10
N TRP A 139 -2.96 0.81 10.67
CA TRP A 139 -2.29 -0.40 11.15
C TRP A 139 -1.63 -1.17 10.01
N SER A 140 -2.33 -1.38 8.88
CA SER A 140 -1.75 -2.06 7.72
C SER A 140 -0.47 -1.38 7.23
N PHE A 141 -0.49 -0.05 7.03
CA PHE A 141 0.70 0.68 6.58
C PHE A 141 1.81 0.67 7.63
N GLY A 142 1.48 0.77 8.92
CA GLY A 142 2.46 0.70 10.00
C GLY A 142 3.17 -0.64 10.06
N ILE A 143 2.41 -1.75 9.96
CA ILE A 143 2.95 -3.11 9.92
C ILE A 143 3.87 -3.26 8.70
N LEU A 144 3.41 -2.85 7.51
CA LEU A 144 4.20 -2.94 6.28
C LEU A 144 5.48 -2.09 6.34
N ALA A 145 5.44 -0.92 6.96
CA ALA A 145 6.60 -0.05 7.12
C ALA A 145 7.64 -0.68 8.06
N ILE A 146 7.22 -1.13 9.24
CA ILE A 146 8.11 -1.78 10.21
C ILE A 146 8.69 -3.07 9.61
N ALA A 147 7.86 -3.89 8.97
CA ALA A 147 8.30 -5.11 8.32
C ALA A 147 9.31 -4.82 7.20
N SER A 148 9.09 -3.79 6.39
CA SER A 148 10.03 -3.40 5.33
C SER A 148 11.37 -2.94 5.90
N TRP A 149 11.38 -2.21 7.02
CA TRP A 149 12.61 -1.84 7.71
C TRP A 149 13.39 -3.06 8.21
N ILE A 150 12.71 -3.97 8.91
CA ILE A 150 13.31 -5.22 9.40
C ILE A 150 13.89 -5.99 8.22
N PHE A 151 13.12 -6.13 7.14
CA PHE A 151 13.53 -6.92 5.99
C PHE A 151 14.75 -6.35 5.27
N CYS A 152 14.81 -5.03 5.07
CA CYS A 152 15.97 -4.40 4.43
C CYS A 152 17.24 -4.40 5.30
N LEU A 153 17.10 -4.33 6.63
CA LEU A 153 18.24 -4.29 7.55
C LEU A 153 18.80 -5.68 7.86
N PHE A 154 17.94 -6.66 8.10
CA PHE A 154 18.36 -8.00 8.51
C PHE A 154 18.52 -8.98 7.33
N ILE A 155 17.83 -8.73 6.21
CA ILE A 155 17.88 -9.60 5.02
C ILE A 155 18.11 -8.73 3.76
N PRO A 156 19.24 -8.00 3.68
CA PRO A 156 19.49 -7.03 2.61
C PRO A 156 19.50 -7.68 1.21
N ASN A 157 19.89 -8.95 1.09
CA ASN A 157 19.89 -9.70 -0.16
C ASN A 157 18.48 -9.75 -0.80
N GLN A 158 17.43 -9.71 0.00
CA GLN A 158 16.05 -9.74 -0.49
C GLN A 158 15.31 -8.42 -0.30
N GLY A 159 15.64 -7.61 0.70
CA GLY A 159 14.98 -6.32 0.91
C GLY A 159 15.44 -5.22 -0.05
N ILE A 160 16.61 -5.38 -0.69
CA ILE A 160 17.18 -4.40 -1.62
C ILE A 160 17.08 -4.94 -3.05
N GLN A 161 16.52 -4.13 -3.95
CA GLN A 161 16.48 -4.44 -5.37
C GLN A 161 17.82 -4.04 -6.01
N LEU A 162 18.51 -5.00 -6.62
CA LEU A 162 19.76 -4.80 -7.35
C LEU A 162 19.46 -4.70 -8.86
N SER A 163 20.22 -3.86 -9.55
CA SER A 163 20.25 -3.75 -11.01
C SER A 163 21.68 -3.96 -11.52
N TRP A 164 21.87 -4.06 -12.82
CA TRP A 164 23.20 -4.21 -13.45
C TRP A 164 24.15 -3.05 -13.11
N LYS A 165 23.60 -1.87 -12.74
CA LYS A 165 24.34 -0.69 -12.26
C LYS A 165 24.47 -0.64 -10.71
N GLY A 166 24.29 -1.77 -10.03
CA GLY A 166 24.30 -1.90 -8.56
C GLY A 166 22.93 -1.65 -7.90
N ILE A 167 22.92 -1.22 -6.63
CA ILE A 167 21.69 -0.95 -5.85
C ILE A 167 20.71 -0.03 -6.60
N GLU A 168 19.51 -0.53 -6.86
CA GLU A 168 18.43 0.16 -7.57
C GLU A 168 17.49 0.90 -6.62
N GLY A 169 17.29 0.36 -5.42
CA GLY A 169 16.46 0.93 -4.36
C GLY A 169 15.96 -0.14 -3.38
N TRP A 170 15.42 0.28 -2.25
CA TRP A 170 14.79 -0.63 -1.30
C TRP A 170 13.44 -1.08 -1.83
N ARG A 171 13.14 -2.38 -1.72
CA ARG A 171 11.81 -2.95 -2.02
C ARG A 171 11.08 -3.46 -0.78
N GLY A 172 11.80 -3.68 0.33
CA GLY A 172 11.20 -4.16 1.58
C GLY A 172 10.52 -5.51 1.39
N VAL A 173 9.33 -5.67 2.00
CA VAL A 173 8.52 -6.89 1.88
C VAL A 173 7.77 -7.03 0.55
N PHE A 174 7.88 -6.04 -0.34
CA PHE A 174 7.17 -5.99 -1.61
C PHE A 174 8.01 -6.58 -2.76
N PHE A 175 7.35 -6.83 -3.89
CA PHE A 175 8.04 -7.35 -5.08
C PHE A 175 9.03 -6.35 -5.67
N HIS A 176 8.62 -5.09 -5.75
CA HIS A 176 9.31 -4.03 -6.47
C HIS A 176 9.39 -2.75 -5.64
N LYS A 177 10.46 -1.98 -5.83
CA LYS A 177 10.69 -0.68 -5.19
C LYS A 177 9.53 0.32 -5.38
N ASN A 178 8.87 0.29 -6.53
CA ASN A 178 7.73 1.17 -6.83
C ASN A 178 6.48 0.85 -6.01
N GLN A 179 6.29 -0.42 -5.62
CA GLN A 179 5.20 -0.82 -4.74
C GLN A 179 5.47 -0.30 -3.34
N LEU A 180 6.68 -0.50 -2.80
CA LEU A 180 7.09 0.07 -1.52
C LEU A 180 6.84 1.58 -1.48
N GLY A 181 7.35 2.31 -2.48
CA GLY A 181 7.15 3.75 -2.58
C GLY A 181 5.67 4.15 -2.56
N ARG A 182 4.81 3.51 -3.37
CA ARG A 182 3.37 3.81 -3.42
C ARG A 182 2.67 3.61 -2.06
N PHE A 183 2.97 2.52 -1.36
CA PHE A 183 2.37 2.23 -0.06
C PHE A 183 2.89 3.17 1.04
N MET A 184 4.19 3.47 1.04
CA MET A 184 4.79 4.35 2.05
C MET A 184 4.39 5.81 1.85
N VAL A 185 4.18 6.27 0.62
CA VAL A 185 3.59 7.60 0.35
C VAL A 185 2.21 7.71 0.97
N THR A 186 1.33 6.75 0.69
CA THR A 186 -0.04 6.73 1.23
C THR A 186 -0.03 6.66 2.76
N GLY A 187 0.80 5.78 3.33
CA GLY A 187 0.98 5.64 4.78
C GLY A 187 1.49 6.91 5.45
N SER A 188 2.50 7.55 4.85
CA SER A 188 3.05 8.81 5.38
C SER A 188 2.02 9.93 5.39
N GLY A 189 1.22 10.11 4.32
CA GLY A 189 0.14 11.09 4.30
C GLY A 189 -0.89 10.85 5.40
N LEU A 190 -1.22 9.58 5.65
CA LEU A 190 -2.15 9.21 6.71
C LEU A 190 -1.57 9.48 8.12
N PHE A 191 -0.32 9.10 8.38
CA PHE A 191 0.33 9.36 9.67
C PHE A 191 0.56 10.85 9.93
N LEU A 192 0.89 11.62 8.89
CA LEU A 192 0.97 13.08 8.98
C LEU A 192 -0.37 13.67 9.39
N LEU A 193 -1.46 13.30 8.72
CA LEU A 193 -2.80 13.78 9.05
C LEU A 193 -3.17 13.45 10.50
N PHE A 194 -2.88 12.23 10.95
CA PHE A 194 -3.14 11.81 12.33
C PHE A 194 -2.28 12.56 13.35
N ALA A 195 -1.00 12.79 13.04
CA ALA A 195 -0.07 13.52 13.90
C ALA A 195 -0.45 15.00 14.06
N LEU A 196 -1.08 15.60 13.04
CA LEU A 196 -1.58 16.97 13.07
C LEU A 196 -2.92 17.12 13.79
N THR A 197 -3.79 16.11 13.70
CA THR A 197 -5.18 16.20 14.21
C THR A 197 -5.35 15.64 15.62
N THR A 198 -4.50 14.69 16.03
CA THR A 198 -4.68 13.96 17.30
C THR A 198 -3.69 14.41 18.37
N ARG A 199 -4.15 14.62 19.61
CA ARG A 199 -3.28 14.95 20.75
C ARG A 199 -2.62 13.73 21.40
N LYS A 200 -3.23 12.55 21.28
CA LYS A 200 -2.75 11.29 21.87
C LYS A 200 -1.74 10.59 20.95
N HIS A 201 -0.71 9.98 21.52
CA HIS A 201 0.33 9.20 20.82
C HIS A 201 1.06 9.96 19.70
N LYS A 202 1.13 11.30 19.80
CA LYS A 202 1.72 12.17 18.77
C LYS A 202 3.16 11.78 18.42
N PHE A 203 3.96 11.42 19.43
CA PHE A 203 5.34 10.94 19.24
C PHE A 203 5.41 9.73 18.29
N TRP A 204 4.62 8.69 18.55
CA TRP A 204 4.60 7.48 17.73
C TRP A 204 4.08 7.73 16.31
N LEU A 205 3.12 8.65 16.15
CA LEU A 205 2.61 9.03 14.83
C LEU A 205 3.67 9.78 14.00
N TRP A 206 4.42 10.69 14.62
CA TRP A 206 5.55 11.35 13.97
C TRP A 206 6.68 10.37 13.64
N LEU A 207 6.97 9.42 14.54
CA LEU A 207 7.96 8.39 14.28
C LEU A 207 7.58 7.54 13.06
N LEU A 208 6.33 7.05 12.99
CA LEU A 208 5.84 6.28 11.84
C LEU A 208 5.84 7.10 10.54
N PHE A 209 5.48 8.38 10.61
CA PHE A 209 5.59 9.28 9.47
C PHE A 209 7.02 9.37 8.95
N ILE A 210 8.00 9.59 9.83
CA ILE A 210 9.42 9.68 9.48
C ILE A 210 9.92 8.35 8.91
N LEU A 211 9.54 7.22 9.51
CA LEU A 211 9.90 5.89 9.01
C LEU A 211 9.36 5.63 7.60
N CYS A 212 8.11 6.00 7.33
CA CYS A 212 7.54 5.90 5.98
C CYS A 212 8.25 6.83 4.99
N PHE A 213 8.51 8.09 5.39
CA PHE A 213 9.24 9.04 4.54
C PHE A 213 10.63 8.54 4.18
N ALA A 214 11.39 8.03 5.15
CA ALA A 214 12.70 7.45 4.92
C ALA A 214 12.64 6.27 3.94
N LEU A 215 11.64 5.39 4.07
CA LEU A 215 11.43 4.29 3.09
C LEU A 215 11.07 4.80 1.70
N VAL A 216 10.32 5.91 1.56
CA VAL A 216 10.06 6.53 0.24
C VAL A 216 11.37 6.97 -0.41
N VAL A 217 12.24 7.65 0.34
CA VAL A 217 13.55 8.10 -0.18
C VAL A 217 14.43 6.89 -0.53
N LEU A 218 14.52 5.90 0.37
CA LEU A 218 15.33 4.68 0.18
C LEU A 218 14.80 3.79 -0.94
N SER A 219 13.50 3.86 -1.26
CA SER A 219 12.93 3.13 -2.42
C SER A 219 13.50 3.60 -3.76
N ASN A 220 14.08 4.80 -3.82
CA ASN A 220 14.63 5.40 -5.04
C ASN A 220 13.62 5.41 -6.21
N SER A 221 12.34 5.62 -5.89
CA SER A 221 11.26 5.71 -6.85
C SER A 221 10.89 7.19 -7.08
N LYS A 222 11.28 7.72 -8.25
CA LYS A 222 11.02 9.12 -8.65
C LYS A 222 9.52 9.46 -8.56
N THR A 223 8.65 8.53 -8.95
CA THR A 223 7.19 8.69 -8.89
C THR A 223 6.68 8.74 -7.45
N ALA A 224 7.23 7.91 -6.56
CA ALA A 224 6.87 7.93 -5.14
C ALA A 224 7.33 9.24 -4.47
N LEU A 225 8.54 9.71 -4.78
CA LEU A 225 9.06 10.97 -4.26
C LEU A 225 8.16 12.16 -4.67
N LEU A 226 7.79 12.24 -5.96
CA LEU A 226 6.86 13.25 -6.46
C LEU A 226 5.49 13.17 -5.76
N SER A 227 4.96 11.94 -5.64
CA SER A 227 3.67 11.70 -4.99
C SER A 227 3.69 12.04 -3.49
N PHE A 228 4.83 11.86 -2.82
CA PHE A 228 5.04 12.26 -1.42
C PHE A 228 4.93 13.78 -1.25
N PHE A 229 5.61 14.57 -2.09
CA PHE A 229 5.53 16.03 -1.99
C PHE A 229 4.14 16.56 -2.25
N ILE A 230 3.43 16.00 -3.24
CA ILE A 230 2.02 16.33 -3.49
C ILE A 230 1.17 16.04 -2.24
N THR A 231 1.38 14.88 -1.62
CA THR A 231 0.67 14.44 -0.41
C THR A 231 0.95 15.36 0.79
N LEU A 232 2.22 15.74 1.00
CA LEU A 232 2.63 16.65 2.08
C LEU A 232 1.88 17.98 2.06
N VAL A 233 1.42 18.41 0.89
CA VAL A 233 0.80 19.70 0.72
C VAL A 233 -0.72 19.61 0.74
N ILE A 234 -1.32 18.64 0.05
CA ILE A 234 -2.78 18.53 -0.01
C ILE A 234 -3.40 18.26 1.37
N PHE A 235 -2.82 17.34 2.16
CA PHE A 235 -3.44 16.87 3.42
C PHE A 235 -3.47 17.92 4.55
N PRO A 236 -2.37 18.64 4.86
CA PRO A 236 -2.38 19.70 5.87
C PRO A 236 -3.20 20.91 5.43
N LEU A 237 -3.13 21.28 4.15
CA LEU A 237 -3.90 22.41 3.62
C LEU A 237 -5.39 22.18 3.74
N LYS A 238 -5.88 20.98 3.45
CA LYS A 238 -7.31 20.68 3.64
C LYS A 238 -7.76 20.89 5.08
N THR A 239 -6.91 20.55 6.06
CA THR A 239 -7.21 20.72 7.50
C THR A 239 -7.17 22.19 7.92
N PHE A 240 -6.25 22.98 7.36
CA PHE A 240 -6.10 24.39 7.68
C PHE A 240 -7.11 25.30 6.96
N LEU A 241 -7.59 24.88 5.78
CA LEU A 241 -8.47 25.66 4.92
C LEU A 241 -9.97 25.31 5.08
N VAL A 242 -10.34 24.46 6.05
CA VAL A 242 -11.76 24.08 6.28
C VAL A 242 -12.65 25.31 6.50
N ASN A 243 -12.13 26.34 7.16
CA ASN A 243 -12.86 27.55 7.54
C ASN A 243 -12.59 28.74 6.60
N LYS A 244 -12.02 28.52 5.41
CA LYS A 244 -11.70 29.60 4.45
C LYS A 244 -12.65 29.56 3.26
N ASP A 245 -12.84 30.72 2.63
CA ASP A 245 -13.69 30.88 1.45
C ASP A 245 -13.28 29.94 0.31
N TYR A 246 -14.27 29.45 -0.44
CA TYR A 246 -14.07 28.47 -1.51
C TYR A 246 -13.00 28.91 -2.53
N ASN A 247 -13.05 30.17 -2.96
CA ASN A 247 -12.12 30.71 -3.96
C ASN A 247 -10.67 30.74 -3.42
N LEU A 248 -10.47 31.21 -2.19
CA LEU A 248 -9.14 31.24 -1.56
C LEU A 248 -8.61 29.81 -1.33
N ARG A 249 -9.48 28.88 -0.92
CA ARG A 249 -9.11 27.47 -0.75
C ARG A 249 -8.66 26.84 -2.07
N MET A 250 -9.37 27.09 -3.17
CA MET A 250 -9.00 26.56 -4.48
C MET A 250 -7.68 27.14 -4.97
N VAL A 251 -7.45 28.45 -4.83
CA VAL A 251 -6.18 29.09 -5.19
C VAL A 251 -5.01 28.52 -4.39
N ILE A 252 -5.18 28.34 -3.08
CA ILE A 252 -4.11 27.78 -2.23
C ILE A 252 -3.84 26.32 -2.59
N ILE A 253 -4.86 25.50 -2.80
CA ILE A 253 -4.67 24.09 -3.21
C ILE A 253 -3.93 24.03 -4.56
N HIS A 254 -4.37 24.76 -5.58
CA HIS A 254 -3.73 24.71 -6.91
C HIS A 254 -2.32 25.31 -6.91
N GLY A 255 -2.12 26.46 -6.26
CA GLY A 255 -0.80 27.09 -6.15
C GLY A 255 0.19 26.20 -5.40
N SER A 256 -0.27 25.52 -4.34
CA SER A 256 0.57 24.60 -3.58
C SER A 256 0.88 23.30 -4.34
N LEU A 257 -0.05 22.82 -5.17
CA LEU A 257 0.16 21.67 -6.06
C LEU A 257 1.20 22.00 -7.15
N LEU A 258 1.13 23.19 -7.73
CA LEU A 258 2.12 23.68 -8.70
C LEU A 258 3.49 23.83 -8.05
N CYS A 259 3.55 24.46 -6.87
CA CYS A 259 4.81 24.65 -6.14
C CYS A 259 5.46 23.32 -5.74
N THR A 260 4.68 22.34 -5.29
CA THR A 260 5.20 20.99 -4.98
C THR A 260 5.63 20.21 -6.20
N SER A 261 4.88 20.30 -7.30
CA SER A 261 5.27 19.67 -8.57
C SER A 261 6.59 20.25 -9.07
N PHE A 262 6.77 21.57 -8.97
CA PHE A 262 8.01 22.26 -9.32
C PHE A 262 9.18 21.86 -8.41
N LEU A 263 8.97 21.84 -7.09
CA LEU A 263 10.00 21.41 -6.12
C LEU A 263 10.39 19.94 -6.32
N ALA A 264 9.43 19.06 -6.60
CA ALA A 264 9.70 17.66 -6.88
C ALA A 264 10.45 17.48 -8.21
N MET A 265 10.15 18.27 -9.24
CA MET A 265 10.96 18.30 -10.47
C MET A 265 12.41 18.67 -10.16
N ILE A 266 12.63 19.74 -9.38
CA ILE A 266 13.97 20.17 -8.92
C ILE A 266 14.66 19.02 -8.18
N LEU A 267 14.02 18.43 -7.18
CA LEU A 267 14.63 17.35 -6.38
C LEU A 267 14.94 16.10 -7.21
N ILE A 268 14.11 15.76 -8.20
CA ILE A 268 14.40 14.66 -9.12
C ILE A 268 15.60 15.00 -10.02
N SER A 269 15.74 16.25 -10.43
CA SER A 269 16.88 16.74 -11.23
C SER A 269 18.19 16.84 -10.42
N PHE A 270 18.11 17.09 -9.11
CA PHE A 270 19.26 17.17 -8.20
C PHE A 270 19.51 15.88 -7.39
N ALA A 271 18.69 14.84 -7.58
CA ALA A 271 18.90 13.54 -6.92
C ALA A 271 20.27 12.94 -7.28
N ASP A 272 20.67 13.05 -8.55
CA ASP A 272 21.88 12.43 -9.08
C ASP A 272 23.19 12.92 -8.40
N PRO A 273 23.42 14.23 -8.17
CA PRO A 273 24.61 14.70 -7.44
C PRO A 273 24.59 14.41 -5.92
N ILE A 274 23.41 14.36 -5.28
CA ILE A 274 23.29 13.99 -3.85
C ILE A 274 23.66 12.51 -3.65
N PHE A 275 23.29 11.64 -4.59
CA PHE A 275 23.66 10.23 -4.57
C PHE A 275 25.11 9.97 -5.03
N ALA A 276 25.68 10.85 -5.87
CA ALA A 276 27.11 10.81 -6.19
C ALA A 276 27.99 11.06 -4.94
N LEU A 277 27.55 11.92 -4.01
CA LEU A 277 28.20 12.14 -2.71
C LEU A 277 28.14 10.93 -1.77
N ILE A 278 27.18 10.02 -2.00
CA ILE A 278 27.04 8.72 -1.30
C ILE A 278 27.89 7.62 -1.98
N GLY A 279 28.66 7.97 -3.02
CA GLY A 279 29.73 7.12 -3.57
C GLY A 279 29.29 6.22 -4.74
N LYS A 280 28.46 6.72 -5.67
CA LYS A 280 28.03 5.89 -6.81
C LYS A 280 27.97 6.64 -8.15
N ASP A 281 28.62 6.06 -9.15
CA ASP A 281 28.74 6.59 -10.52
C ASP A 281 27.40 6.75 -11.23
N ALA A 282 27.14 7.99 -11.61
CA ALA A 282 25.95 8.44 -12.31
C ALA A 282 26.10 8.27 -13.83
N THR A 283 26.12 7.03 -14.34
CA THR A 283 25.81 6.83 -15.76
C THR A 283 24.30 6.67 -15.93
N LEU A 284 23.62 7.81 -16.02
CA LEU A 284 22.23 7.97 -16.47
C LEU A 284 22.20 7.68 -17.98
N THR A 285 22.04 6.44 -18.40
CA THR A 285 20.83 5.95 -19.05
C THR A 285 21.13 4.48 -19.35
N GLY A 286 20.24 3.55 -19.00
CA GLY A 286 20.42 2.13 -19.30
C GLY A 286 20.26 1.80 -20.79
N ARG A 287 20.62 2.71 -21.70
CA ARG A 287 20.58 2.49 -23.14
C ARG A 287 22.00 2.20 -23.61
N VAL A 288 22.28 0.94 -23.92
CA VAL A 288 23.36 0.62 -24.87
C VAL A 288 22.86 0.99 -26.27
N PRO A 289 23.63 1.75 -27.07
CA PRO A 289 23.32 1.92 -28.49
C PRO A 289 23.32 0.54 -29.15
N CYS A 290 22.25 0.17 -29.86
CA CYS A 290 22.21 -1.04 -30.69
C CYS A 290 23.08 -0.87 -31.95
N GLY A 291 24.37 -0.58 -31.80
CA GLY A 291 25.24 -0.21 -32.92
C GLY A 291 26.71 -0.55 -32.76
N LEU A 292 27.08 -1.44 -31.83
CA LEU A 292 28.43 -2.01 -31.76
C LEU A 292 28.32 -3.51 -31.45
N CYS A 293 27.97 -4.27 -32.48
CA CYS A 293 28.59 -5.56 -32.76
C CYS A 293 29.69 -5.30 -33.79
#